data_AF-A0A9W5QVX7-F1
#
_entry.id   AF-A0A9W5QVX7-F1
#
_cell.length_a   1.000
_cell.length_b   1.000
_cell.length_c   1.000
_cell.angle_alpha   90.00
_cell.angle_beta   90.00
_cell.angle_gamma   90.00
#
_symmetry.space_group_name_H-M   'P 1'
#
loop_
_entity.id
_entity.type
_entity.pdbx_description
1 polymer ?
#
loop_
_entity_poly.entity_id
_entity_poly.type
_entity_poly.pdbx_seq_one_letter_code
_entity_poly.pdbx_strand_id
1 'polypeptide(L)'
;MNIHSIDLHRDEETVKEFYAVSPIDVEKEAILSIEFEEVTSVLEEQEKSIILHVGEGYTTEEIARKLEMKKSTVQTRKTRAFLKMNPDYKPIKQKSFFLGKRMIKRNHQLGLVI
;
A
#
# COMPACT_ATOMS: atom_id res chain seq x y z
N MET A 1 6.76 -26.28 -0.17
CA MET A 1 7.03 -26.37 1.28
C MET A 1 8.32 -27.15 1.44
N ASN A 2 9.36 -26.55 2.03
CA ASN A 2 10.65 -27.20 2.27
C ASN A 2 10.64 -27.68 3.73
N ILE A 3 10.57 -28.99 3.96
CA ILE A 3 10.46 -29.58 5.31
C ILE A 3 11.85 -30.06 5.70
N HIS A 4 12.39 -29.53 6.78
CA HIS A 4 13.69 -29.92 7.33
C HIS A 4 13.48 -30.72 8.62
N SER A 5 14.06 -31.92 8.68
CA SER A 5 14.12 -32.70 9.92
C SER A 5 15.32 -32.25 10.74
N ILE A 6 15.09 -31.84 11.99
CA ILE A 6 16.14 -31.56 12.96
C ILE A 6 16.05 -32.66 14.02
N ASP A 7 17.09 -33.47 14.17
CA ASP A 7 17.16 -34.45 15.27
C ASP A 7 17.50 -33.68 16.57
N LEU A 8 16.49 -33.47 17.42
CA LEU A 8 16.67 -32.89 18.75
C LEU A 8 16.88 -34.02 19.75
N HIS A 9 18.10 -34.19 20.26
CA HIS A 9 18.39 -35.18 21.30
C HIS A 9 17.98 -34.63 22.66
N ARG A 10 16.83 -35.09 23.18
CA ARG A 10 16.50 -35.00 24.62
C ARG A 10 16.71 -36.39 25.20
N ASP A 11 17.37 -36.44 26.36
CA ASP A 11 17.80 -37.69 27.00
C ASP A 11 16.70 -38.79 26.93
N GLU A 12 17.07 -39.87 26.24
CA GLU A 12 16.44 -41.19 26.17
C GLU A 12 15.25 -41.48 25.21
N GLU A 13 14.75 -40.55 24.39
CA GLU A 13 13.77 -40.94 23.35
C GLU A 13 13.86 -40.06 22.10
N THR A 14 14.29 -40.64 20.96
CA THR A 14 14.34 -39.95 19.66
C THR A 14 12.93 -39.73 19.12
N VAL A 15 12.28 -38.64 19.54
CA VAL A 15 11.01 -38.21 18.97
C VAL A 15 11.32 -37.44 17.68
N LYS A 16 10.99 -38.02 16.52
CA LYS A 16 11.06 -37.33 15.22
C LYS A 16 9.95 -36.28 15.13
N GLU A 17 10.17 -35.12 15.74
CA GLU A 17 9.30 -33.96 15.61
C GLU A 17 9.61 -33.21 14.30
N PHE A 18 8.58 -32.98 13.48
CA PHE A 18 8.68 -32.13 12.30
C PHE A 18 8.47 -30.68 12.71
N TYR A 19 9.54 -29.88 12.67
CA TYR A 19 9.42 -28.44 12.88
C TYR A 19 9.13 -27.75 11.55
N ALA A 20 8.05 -26.97 11.49
CA ALA A 20 7.79 -26.08 10.37
C ALA A 20 8.75 -24.88 10.45
N VAL A 21 9.87 -24.96 9.74
CA VAL A 21 10.78 -23.81 9.59
C VAL A 21 10.16 -22.87 8.56
N SER A 22 9.80 -21.67 8.99
CA SER A 22 9.36 -20.62 8.08
C SER A 22 10.52 -20.23 7.16
N PRO A 23 10.31 -20.12 5.83
CA PRO A 23 11.36 -19.68 4.91
C PRO A 23 11.65 -18.17 5.00
N ILE A 24 11.05 -17.48 5.97
CA ILE A 24 11.18 -16.05 6.17
C ILE A 24 12.56 -15.75 6.74
N ASP A 25 13.25 -14.81 6.09
CA ASP A 25 14.50 -14.26 6.57
C ASP A 25 14.22 -13.16 7.60
N VAL A 26 14.30 -13.55 8.88
CA VAL A 26 13.93 -12.70 10.02
C VAL A 26 14.75 -11.42 10.07
N GLU A 27 16.03 -11.47 9.69
CA GLU A 27 16.91 -10.29 9.68
C GLU A 27 16.46 -9.28 8.62
N LYS A 28 16.11 -9.75 7.43
CA LYS A 28 15.59 -8.89 6.36
C LYS A 28 14.25 -8.26 6.73
N GLU A 29 13.36 -9.03 7.34
CA GLU A 29 12.06 -8.52 7.78
C GLU A 29 12.20 -7.44 8.86
N ALA A 30 13.14 -7.61 9.79
CA ALA A 30 13.44 -6.61 10.80
C ALA A 30 13.93 -5.29 10.18
N ILE A 31 14.84 -5.35 9.19
CA ILE A 31 15.34 -4.16 8.49
C ILE A 31 14.21 -3.44 7.75
N LEU A 32 13.37 -4.18 7.01
CA LEU A 32 12.22 -3.61 6.29
C LEU A 32 11.21 -2.95 7.22
N SER A 33 11.04 -3.50 8.43
CA SER A 33 10.14 -2.93 9.43
C SER A 33 10.64 -1.59 9.94
N ILE A 34 11.95 -1.45 10.15
CA ILE A 34 12.58 -0.18 10.54
C ILE A 34 12.44 0.86 9.43
N GLU A 35 12.78 0.49 8.18
CA GLU A 35 12.64 1.40 7.02
C GLU A 35 11.18 1.86 6.84
N PHE A 36 10.22 0.96 7.04
CA PHE A 36 8.80 1.29 6.98
C PHE A 36 8.40 2.28 8.07
N GLU A 37 8.88 2.09 9.30
CA GLU A 37 8.61 3.00 10.42
C GLU A 37 9.20 4.39 10.17
N GLU A 38 10.42 4.47 9.65
CA GLU A 38 11.08 5.74 9.31
C GLU A 38 10.28 6.52 8.26
N VAL A 39 9.87 5.88 7.16
CA VAL A 39 9.11 6.53 6.09
C VAL A 39 7.71 6.94 6.55
N THR A 40 7.07 6.14 7.40
CA THR A 40 5.71 6.41 7.88
C THR A 40 5.67 7.34 9.09
N SER A 41 6.80 7.64 9.72
CA SER A 41 6.90 8.51 10.90
C SER A 41 6.23 9.89 10.73
N VAL A 42 6.21 10.42 9.51
CA VAL A 42 5.62 11.71 9.12
C VAL A 42 4.08 11.69 9.09
N LEU A 43 3.47 10.50 9.12
CA LEU A 43 2.03 10.31 9.01
C LEU A 43 1.31 10.35 10.36
N GLU A 44 0.07 10.85 10.34
CA GLU A 44 -0.85 10.71 11.47
C GLU A 44 -1.25 9.24 11.65
N GLU A 45 -1.65 8.85 12.86
CA GLU A 45 -2.03 7.46 13.19
C GLU A 45 -3.12 6.89 12.26
N GLN A 46 -4.13 7.71 11.95
CA GLN A 46 -5.19 7.31 11.03
C GLN A 46 -4.71 7.19 9.58
N GLU A 47 -3.70 7.96 9.18
CA GLU A 47 -3.07 7.85 7.87
C GLU A 47 -2.20 6.58 7.78
N LYS A 48 -1.45 6.25 8.84
CA LYS A 48 -0.67 5.02 8.95
C LYS A 48 -1.56 3.78 8.79
N SER A 49 -2.68 3.73 9.50
CA SER A 49 -3.64 2.61 9.40
C SER A 49 -4.19 2.45 7.97
N ILE A 50 -4.51 3.56 7.28
CA ILE A 50 -4.97 3.51 5.89
C ILE A 50 -3.88 2.97 4.96
N ILE A 51 -2.64 3.46 5.08
CA ILE A 51 -1.52 3.03 4.22
C ILE A 51 -1.17 1.56 4.46
N LEU A 52 -1.22 1.09 5.71
CA LEU A 52 -1.01 -0.32 6.05
C LEU A 52 -2.02 -1.22 5.32
N HIS A 53 -3.32 -0.94 5.42
CA HIS A 53 -4.34 -1.72 4.72
C HIS A 53 -4.24 -1.62 3.19
N VAL A 54 -3.73 -0.51 2.66
CA VAL A 54 -3.41 -0.42 1.23
C VAL A 54 -2.26 -1.37 0.87
N GLY A 55 -1.21 -1.45 1.70
CA GLY A 55 -0.09 -2.38 1.51
C GLY A 55 -0.51 -3.86 1.59
N GLU A 56 -1.50 -4.16 2.43
CA GLU A 56 -2.14 -5.48 2.54
C GLU A 56 -3.05 -5.82 1.33
N GLY A 57 -3.30 -4.87 0.43
CA GLY A 57 -4.10 -5.06 -0.79
C GLY A 57 -5.60 -4.76 -0.64
N TYR A 58 -6.05 -4.17 0.46
CA TYR A 58 -7.45 -3.81 0.63
C TYR A 58 -7.88 -2.68 -0.30
N THR A 59 -9.11 -2.79 -0.79
CA THR A 59 -9.75 -1.73 -1.56
C THR A 59 -10.15 -0.56 -0.66
N THR A 60 -10.31 0.63 -1.25
CA THR A 60 -10.75 1.82 -0.51
C THR A 60 -12.14 1.64 0.12
N GLU A 61 -12.98 0.75 -0.41
CA GLU A 61 -14.30 0.42 0.16
C GLU A 61 -14.21 -0.49 1.37
N GLU A 62 -13.32 -1.48 1.35
CA GLU A 62 -13.08 -2.36 2.49
C GLU A 62 -12.44 -1.59 3.64
N ILE A 63 -11.48 -0.72 3.34
CA ILE A 63 -10.85 0.17 4.34
C ILE A 63 -11.89 1.11 4.95
N ALA A 64 -12.75 1.71 4.12
CA ALA A 64 -13.83 2.57 4.58
C ALA A 64 -14.77 1.84 5.55
N ARG A 65 -15.12 0.59 5.24
CA ARG A 65 -15.96 -0.24 6.11
C ARG A 65 -15.23 -0.61 7.41
N LYS A 66 -13.96 -1.01 7.33
CA LYS A 66 -13.15 -1.46 8.46
C LYS A 66 -12.86 -0.35 9.46
N LEU A 67 -12.65 0.87 8.96
CA LEU A 67 -12.36 2.05 9.78
C LEU A 67 -13.60 2.90 10.09
N GLU A 68 -14.80 2.44 9.70
CA GLU A 68 -16.07 3.17 9.87
C GLU A 68 -16.03 4.60 9.30
N MET A 69 -15.38 4.77 8.15
CA MET A 69 -15.20 6.06 7.48
C MET A 69 -15.92 6.10 6.13
N LYS A 70 -16.22 7.32 5.65
CA LYS A 70 -16.69 7.50 4.28
C LYS A 70 -15.56 7.18 3.29
N LYS A 71 -15.91 6.53 2.17
CA LYS A 71 -14.99 6.23 1.06
C LYS A 71 -14.20 7.47 0.59
N SER A 72 -14.86 8.63 0.51
CA SER A 72 -14.23 9.89 0.14
C SER A 72 -13.18 10.34 1.15
N THR A 73 -13.44 10.19 2.45
CA THR A 73 -12.50 10.51 3.53
C THR A 73 -11.25 9.63 3.43
N VAL A 74 -11.42 8.33 3.22
CA VAL A 74 -10.30 7.39 3.03
C VAL A 74 -9.48 7.79 1.81
N GLN A 75 -10.12 8.09 0.68
CA GLN A 75 -9.41 8.50 -0.54
C GLN A 75 -8.59 9.79 -0.34
N THR A 76 -9.15 10.79 0.33
CA THR A 76 -8.46 12.06 0.63
C THR A 76 -7.27 11.83 1.55
N ARG A 77 -7.45 11.07 2.63
CA ARG A 77 -6.37 10.77 3.60
C ARG A 77 -5.27 9.91 2.99
N LYS A 78 -5.64 8.90 2.21
CA LYS A 78 -4.70 8.11 1.42
C LYS A 78 -3.84 9.00 0.53
N THR A 79 -4.45 9.90 -0.23
CA THR A 79 -3.74 10.82 -1.13
C THR A 79 -2.81 11.76 -0.36
N ARG A 80 -3.28 12.31 0.77
CA ARG A 80 -2.47 13.17 1.64
C ARG A 80 -1.26 12.42 2.20
N ALA A 81 -1.47 11.20 2.69
CA ALA A 81 -0.41 10.35 3.21
C ALA A 81 0.65 10.05 2.15
N PHE A 82 0.23 9.70 0.93
CA PHE A 82 1.16 9.49 -0.19
C PHE A 82 2.02 10.72 -0.50
N LEU A 83 1.46 11.92 -0.45
CA LEU A 83 2.20 13.17 -0.67
C LEU A 83 3.13 13.52 0.50
N LYS A 84 2.72 13.24 1.74
CA LYS A 84 3.58 13.43 2.92
C LYS A 84 4.81 12.51 2.88
N MET A 85 4.62 11.25 2.51
CA MET A 85 5.71 10.27 2.37
C MET A 85 6.63 10.57 1.17
N ASN A 86 6.09 11.18 0.11
CA ASN A 86 6.82 11.45 -1.13
C ASN A 86 6.78 12.95 -1.47
N PRO A 87 7.54 13.79 -0.75
CA PRO A 87 7.50 15.25 -0.92
C PRO A 87 7.93 15.69 -2.33
N ASP A 88 8.83 14.95 -2.98
CA ASP A 88 9.33 15.25 -4.32
C ASP A 88 8.42 14.75 -5.46
N TYR A 89 7.25 14.18 -5.13
CA TYR A 89 6.33 13.65 -6.12
C TYR A 89 5.81 14.75 -7.05
N LYS A 90 6.15 14.63 -8.35
CA LYS A 90 5.65 15.52 -9.39
C LYS A 90 4.52 14.81 -10.14
N PRO A 91 3.26 15.27 -10.02
CA PRO A 91 2.16 14.64 -10.74
C PRO A 91 2.41 14.74 -12.23
N ILE A 92 2.33 13.59 -12.91
CA ILE A 92 2.32 13.54 -14.36
C ILE A 92 1.06 14.30 -14.78
N LYS A 93 1.19 15.45 -15.44
CA LYS A 93 0.08 16.33 -15.86
C LYS A 93 -0.84 15.69 -16.94
N GLN A 94 -0.84 14.37 -17.07
CA GLN A 94 -1.68 13.62 -17.96
C GLN A 94 -3.00 13.30 -17.26
N LYS A 95 -4.09 13.88 -17.77
CA LYS A 95 -5.44 13.65 -17.21
C LYS A 95 -5.91 12.19 -17.36
N SER A 96 -5.44 11.49 -18.40
CA SER A 96 -5.37 10.03 -18.44
C SER A 96 -4.50 9.59 -19.63
N PHE A 97 -3.99 8.36 -19.58
CA PHE A 97 -3.27 7.74 -20.70
C PHE A 97 -4.17 7.48 -21.91
N PHE A 98 -5.47 7.31 -21.69
CA PHE A 98 -6.48 7.01 -22.71
C PHE A 98 -7.28 8.25 -23.17
N LEU A 99 -7.13 9.42 -22.52
CA LEU A 99 -7.59 10.70 -23.02
C LEU A 99 -6.57 11.14 -24.08
N GLY A 100 -6.66 10.54 -25.28
CA GLY A 100 -6.09 11.15 -26.46
C GLY A 100 -6.48 12.63 -26.50
N LYS A 101 -5.55 13.50 -26.96
CA LYS A 101 -5.69 14.96 -27.07
C LYS A 101 -7.15 15.31 -27.37
N ARG A 102 -7.94 15.70 -26.36
CA ARG A 102 -9.34 16.10 -26.57
C ARG A 102 -9.29 17.23 -27.59
N MET A 103 -9.77 16.98 -28.81
CA MET A 103 -10.04 18.05 -29.76
C MET A 103 -11.00 19.00 -29.04
N ILE A 104 -10.52 20.20 -28.74
CA ILE A 104 -11.37 21.28 -28.28
C ILE A 104 -12.32 21.54 -29.45
N LYS A 105 -13.54 21.00 -29.39
CA LYS A 105 -14.59 21.37 -30.33
C LYS A 105 -14.91 22.83 -30.06
N ARG A 106 -14.41 23.73 -30.90
CA ARG A 106 -14.76 25.15 -30.87
C ARG A 106 -16.28 25.24 -31.10
N ASN A 107 -16.97 26.01 -30.26
CA ASN A 107 -18.39 26.29 -30.46
C ASN A 107 -18.55 27.03 -31.80
N HIS A 108 -19.26 26.42 -32.76
CA HIS A 108 -19.56 27.00 -34.07
C HIS A 108 -20.37 28.30 -34.00
N GLN A 109 -20.96 28.62 -32.84
CA GLN A 109 -21.88 29.74 -32.66
C GLN A 109 -21.22 31.11 -32.42
N LEU A 110 -19.89 31.18 -32.22
CA LEU A 110 -19.20 32.47 -32.03
C LEU A 110 -18.87 33.19 -33.37
N GLY A 111 -19.21 32.60 -34.52
CA GLY A 111 -19.02 33.18 -35.85
C GLY A 111 -20.27 33.82 -36.46
N LEU A 112 -21.40 33.84 -35.73
CA LEU A 112 -22.65 34.48 -36.15
C LEU A 112 -22.94 35.68 -35.24
N VAL A 113 -22.13 36.72 -35.37
CA VAL A 113 -22.54 38.08 -34.99
C VAL A 113 -22.59 38.85 -36.30
N ILE A 114 -23.81 39.21 -36.72
CA ILE A 114 -24.10 40.09 -37.86
C ILE A 114 -23.61 41.49 -37.53
#